data_AF-A0A2V6EWM1-F1
#
_entry.id   AF-A0A2V6EWM1-F1
#
_cell.length_a   1.000
_cell.length_b   1.000
_cell.length_c   1.000
_cell.angle_alpha   90.00
_cell.angle_beta   90.00
_cell.angle_gamma   90.00
#
_symmetry.space_group_name_H-M   'P 1'
#
loop_
_entity.id
_entity.type
_entity.pdbx_description
1 polymer ?
#
loop_
_entity_poly.entity_id
_entity_poly.type
_entity_poly.pdbx_seq_one_letter_code
_entity_poly.pdbx_strand_id
1 'polypeptide(L)'
;MKRPQLVCLPCLLVGLAFSGCVPFAYKQVYTPGVFGNVSDAETGDPIADAHVFFANCDDEGVQSIKDGSFFLKTVKLASFGVSFGLGLPSHDRTPAKGELVVRRDGYEDFKTEVTSEDNRQANPIDIGTIKLAKKK
;
A
#
# COMPACT_ATOMS: atom_id res chain seq x y z
N MET A 1 62.04 39.18 27.11
CA MET A 1 61.07 39.18 25.98
C MET A 1 59.70 38.83 26.58
N LYS A 2 58.75 39.78 26.76
CA LYS A 2 57.61 40.16 25.86
C LYS A 2 56.88 38.92 25.30
N ARG A 3 55.56 38.66 25.38
CA ARG A 3 54.33 39.21 26.01
C ARG A 3 53.23 38.08 25.91
N PRO A 4 52.07 38.19 26.60
CA PRO A 4 51.00 37.18 26.75
C PRO A 4 49.81 37.37 25.76
N GLN A 5 48.73 36.58 25.95
CA GLN A 5 47.34 36.70 25.40
C GLN A 5 47.13 36.11 23.98
N LEU A 6 45.95 35.67 23.51
CA LEU A 6 44.57 35.51 23.98
C LEU A 6 43.90 34.58 22.93
N VAL A 7 42.89 33.80 23.33
CA VAL A 7 41.61 33.56 22.62
C VAL A 7 41.62 33.39 21.09
N CYS A 8 41.18 32.21 20.63
CA CYS A 8 40.18 32.12 19.56
C CYS A 8 39.47 30.76 19.61
N LEU A 9 38.39 30.72 20.40
CA LEU A 9 37.25 29.85 20.12
C LEU A 9 36.61 30.35 18.81
N PRO A 10 36.36 29.46 17.85
CA PRO A 10 35.03 29.34 17.29
C PRO A 10 34.60 27.87 17.49
N CYS A 11 33.60 27.55 18.33
CA CYS A 11 32.18 27.69 18.04
C CYS A 11 31.86 27.85 16.55
N LEU A 12 31.05 26.91 16.05
CA LEU A 12 30.37 26.89 14.75
C LEU A 12 31.18 26.41 13.54
N LEU A 13 30.50 25.58 12.73
CA LEU A 13 30.88 24.92 11.46
C LEU A 13 31.58 23.57 11.71
N VAL A 14 30.95 22.40 11.59
CA VAL A 14 29.92 21.98 10.63
C VAL A 14 28.98 20.97 11.32
N GLY A 15 27.82 21.45 11.78
CA GLY A 15 26.61 20.65 11.58
C GLY A 15 26.32 20.63 10.08
N LEU A 16 26.15 19.44 9.51
CA LEU A 16 25.69 19.08 8.14
C LEU A 16 26.51 17.90 7.56
N ALA A 17 26.49 16.78 8.26
CA ALA A 17 26.73 15.46 7.69
C ALA A 17 26.09 14.51 8.71
N PHE A 18 24.84 14.10 8.59
CA PHE A 18 24.24 13.38 7.48
C PHE A 18 22.81 13.87 7.23
N SER A 19 22.66 14.91 6.41
CA SER A 19 21.55 14.96 5.44
C SER A 19 21.82 13.93 4.34
N GLY A 20 22.16 12.71 4.74
CA GLY A 20 22.37 11.59 3.85
C GLY A 20 21.00 11.17 3.39
N CYS A 21 20.69 11.48 2.13
CA CYS A 21 19.62 10.86 1.37
C CYS A 21 19.50 9.40 1.81
N VAL A 22 18.51 9.10 2.65
CA VAL A 22 18.06 7.72 2.78
C VAL A 22 17.60 7.36 1.38
N PRO A 23 18.26 6.43 0.68
CA PRO A 23 17.81 6.05 -0.64
C PRO A 23 16.47 5.36 -0.43
N PHE A 24 15.38 6.11 -0.67
CA PHE A 24 14.06 5.54 -0.79
C PHE A 24 14.09 4.72 -2.08
N ALA A 25 14.08 3.41 -1.94
CA ALA A 25 13.93 2.52 -3.08
C ALA A 25 12.44 2.50 -3.43
N TYR A 26 12.11 3.08 -4.58
CA TYR A 26 10.80 2.92 -5.18
C TYR A 26 10.77 1.58 -5.92
N LYS A 27 9.80 0.73 -5.57
CA LYS A 27 9.58 -0.55 -6.24
C LYS A 27 8.11 -0.67 -6.65
N GLN A 28 7.89 -1.16 -7.87
CA GLN A 28 6.56 -1.56 -8.33
C GLN A 28 6.40 -3.06 -8.13
N VAL A 29 5.30 -3.47 -7.50
CA VAL A 29 4.93 -4.86 -7.31
C VAL A 29 3.54 -5.07 -7.91
N TYR A 30 3.33 -6.21 -8.54
CA TYR A 30 2.04 -6.57 -9.11
C TYR A 30 1.29 -7.46 -8.12
N THR A 31 0.01 -7.20 -7.88
CA THR A 31 -0.83 -8.12 -7.11
C THR A 31 -1.09 -9.39 -7.92
N PRO A 32 -1.19 -10.59 -7.31
CA PRO A 32 -1.55 -11.82 -8.03
C PRO A 32 -3.03 -11.90 -8.43
N GLY A 33 -3.78 -10.79 -8.36
CA GLY A 33 -5.24 -10.76 -8.46
C GLY A 33 -5.90 -10.98 -7.10
N VAL A 34 -7.11 -10.43 -6.93
CA VAL A 34 -7.88 -10.49 -5.67
C VAL A 34 -9.30 -10.93 -6.00
N PHE A 35 -9.84 -11.88 -5.24
CA PHE A 35 -11.19 -12.38 -5.44
C PHE A 35 -11.93 -12.59 -4.12
N GLY A 36 -13.25 -12.60 -4.18
CA GLY A 36 -14.11 -12.79 -3.04
C GLY A 36 -15.59 -12.64 -3.39
N ASN A 37 -16.41 -12.51 -2.36
CA ASN A 37 -17.85 -12.29 -2.48
C ASN A 37 -18.28 -11.04 -1.70
N VAL A 38 -19.32 -10.37 -2.16
CA VAL A 38 -19.93 -9.21 -1.49
C VAL A 38 -21.34 -9.59 -1.07
N SER A 39 -21.67 -9.39 0.21
CA SER A 39 -22.99 -9.68 0.77
C SER A 39 -23.51 -8.53 1.64
N ASP A 40 -24.82 -8.45 1.77
CA ASP A 40 -25.49 -7.55 2.71
C ASP A 40 -25.21 -8.00 4.15
N ALA A 41 -24.82 -7.07 5.01
CA ALA A 41 -24.47 -7.38 6.39
C ALA A 41 -25.69 -7.81 7.23
N GLU A 42 -26.90 -7.35 6.89
CA GLU A 42 -28.15 -7.64 7.60
C GLU A 42 -28.83 -8.88 7.05
N THR A 43 -29.00 -8.97 5.74
CA THR A 43 -29.78 -10.07 5.12
C THR A 43 -28.92 -11.28 4.76
N GLY A 44 -27.61 -11.08 4.56
CA GLY A 44 -26.71 -12.10 4.03
C GLY A 44 -26.88 -12.35 2.53
N ASP A 45 -27.75 -11.61 1.85
CA ASP A 45 -27.95 -11.74 0.41
C ASP A 45 -26.73 -11.25 -0.37
N PRO A 46 -26.41 -11.86 -1.52
CA PRO A 46 -25.34 -11.37 -2.38
C PRO A 46 -25.64 -9.98 -2.93
N ILE A 47 -24.63 -9.12 -3.00
CA ILE A 47 -24.74 -7.77 -3.58
C ILE A 47 -24.10 -7.77 -4.97
N ALA A 48 -24.94 -7.60 -5.99
CA ALA A 48 -24.52 -7.39 -7.36
C ALA A 48 -24.14 -5.93 -7.65
N ASP A 49 -23.33 -5.73 -8.68
CA ASP A 49 -22.89 -4.43 -9.21
C ASP A 49 -22.11 -3.58 -8.19
N ALA A 50 -21.51 -4.19 -7.17
CA ALA A 50 -20.61 -3.50 -6.26
C ALA A 50 -19.28 -3.25 -6.98
N HIS A 51 -18.84 -1.99 -7.00
CA HIS A 51 -17.59 -1.60 -7.64
C HIS A 51 -16.41 -1.85 -6.69
N VAL A 52 -15.48 -2.70 -7.13
CA VAL A 52 -14.30 -3.15 -6.40
C VAL A 52 -13.04 -2.65 -7.09
N PHE A 53 -12.24 -1.83 -6.40
CA PHE A 53 -11.06 -1.19 -6.97
C PHE A 53 -10.00 -0.91 -5.90
N PHE A 54 -8.78 -0.59 -6.33
CA PHE A 54 -7.73 -0.10 -5.43
C PHE A 54 -7.70 1.43 -5.41
N ALA A 55 -7.82 2.06 -4.24
CA ALA A 55 -7.86 3.52 -4.14
C ALA A 55 -6.55 4.22 -4.56
N ASN A 56 -5.43 3.51 -4.46
CA ASN A 56 -4.08 4.03 -4.76
C ASN A 56 -3.60 3.67 -6.19
N CYS A 57 -4.52 3.25 -7.06
CA CYS A 57 -4.20 2.81 -8.42
C CYS A 57 -5.16 3.46 -9.43
N ASP A 58 -4.63 3.84 -10.59
CA ASP A 58 -5.40 4.41 -11.69
C ASP A 58 -6.15 3.35 -12.53
N ASP A 59 -6.16 2.09 -12.09
CA ASP A 59 -6.69 0.96 -12.86
C ASP A 59 -8.22 0.87 -12.72
N GLU A 60 -8.87 0.40 -13.78
CA GLU A 60 -10.32 0.24 -13.82
C GLU A 60 -10.73 -0.91 -12.88
N GLY A 61 -11.60 -0.62 -11.92
CA GLY A 61 -12.15 -1.62 -11.00
C GLY A 61 -12.99 -2.68 -11.71
N VAL A 62 -13.48 -3.64 -10.93
CA VAL A 62 -14.42 -4.68 -11.38
C VAL A 62 -15.75 -4.51 -10.68
N GLN A 63 -16.85 -4.95 -11.31
CA GLN A 63 -18.16 -5.04 -10.65
C GLN A 63 -18.40 -6.46 -10.17
N SER A 64 -18.97 -6.62 -8.97
CA SER A 64 -19.47 -7.93 -8.54
C SER A 64 -20.62 -8.39 -9.43
N ILE A 65 -20.66 -9.68 -9.74
CA ILE A 65 -21.72 -10.26 -10.56
C ILE A 65 -22.94 -10.62 -9.70
N LYS A 66 -23.96 -11.24 -10.31
CA LYS A 66 -25.26 -11.51 -9.68
C LYS A 66 -25.19 -12.31 -8.37
N ASP A 67 -24.22 -13.20 -8.23
CA ASP A 67 -24.01 -14.01 -7.02
C ASP A 67 -23.14 -13.31 -5.97
N GLY A 68 -22.77 -12.05 -6.19
CA GLY A 68 -21.91 -11.26 -5.32
C GLY A 68 -20.42 -11.51 -5.51
N SER A 69 -20.03 -12.48 -6.35
CA SER A 69 -18.62 -12.80 -6.58
C SER A 69 -17.94 -11.74 -7.45
N PHE A 70 -16.64 -11.57 -7.25
CA PHE A 70 -15.81 -10.71 -8.09
C PHE A 70 -14.38 -11.27 -8.23
N PHE A 71 -13.71 -10.90 -9.32
CA PHE A 71 -12.29 -11.14 -9.52
C PHE A 71 -11.63 -9.87 -10.06
N LEU A 72 -10.89 -9.17 -9.20
CA LEU A 72 -10.09 -8.01 -9.57
C LEU A 72 -8.73 -8.50 -10.08
N LYS A 73 -8.42 -8.18 -11.33
CA LYS A 73 -7.16 -8.57 -11.97
C LYS A 73 -5.97 -7.92 -11.27
N THR A 74 -4.79 -8.45 -11.57
CA THR A 74 -3.50 -7.89 -11.15
C THR A 74 -3.39 -6.40 -11.38
N VAL A 75 -3.11 -5.65 -10.31
CA VAL A 75 -2.90 -4.19 -10.33
C VAL A 75 -1.48 -3.87 -9.86
N LYS A 76 -0.91 -2.78 -10.37
CA LYS A 76 0.40 -2.27 -9.93
C LYS A 76 0.26 -1.53 -8.60
N LEU A 77 0.90 -2.05 -7.55
CA LEU A 77 1.06 -1.37 -6.28
C LEU A 77 2.46 -0.77 -6.16
N ALA A 78 2.53 0.41 -5.55
CA ALA A 78 3.80 1.02 -5.17
C ALA A 78 4.24 0.51 -3.80
N SER A 79 5.54 0.18 -3.67
CA SER A 79 6.22 -0.06 -2.40
C SER A 79 7.32 0.98 -2.22
N PHE A 80 7.42 1.51 -1.00
CA PHE A 80 8.48 2.43 -0.60
C PHE A 80 9.32 1.72 0.46
N GLY A 81 10.48 1.22 0.04
CA GLY A 81 11.44 0.59 0.94
C GLY A 81 12.54 1.54 1.38
N VAL A 82 13.03 1.32 2.59
CA VAL A 82 14.19 2.04 3.12
C VAL A 82 15.42 1.22 2.73
N SER A 83 16.20 1.68 1.75
CA SER A 83 17.49 1.03 1.47
C SER A 83 18.49 1.43 2.56
N PHE A 84 18.74 0.52 3.50
CA PHE A 84 19.84 0.70 4.46
C PHE A 84 21.16 0.56 3.70
N GLY A 85 21.77 1.70 3.36
CA GLY A 85 22.94 1.85 2.50
C GLY A 85 24.26 1.29 3.07
N LEU A 86 24.34 -0.03 3.25
CA LEU A 86 25.58 -0.73 3.62
C LEU A 86 26.21 -1.53 2.47
N GLY A 87 25.84 -1.27 1.21
CA GLY A 87 26.45 -1.94 0.05
C GLY A 87 26.20 -3.46 -0.04
N LEU A 88 25.33 -3.99 0.83
CA LEU A 88 24.80 -5.34 0.70
C LEU A 88 23.72 -5.31 -0.40
N PRO A 89 23.58 -6.38 -1.22
CA PRO A 89 22.43 -6.54 -2.09
C PRO A 89 21.19 -6.71 -1.19
N SER A 90 20.64 -5.59 -0.72
CA SER A 90 19.40 -5.60 0.04
C SER A 90 18.32 -5.92 -0.99
N HIS A 91 17.95 -7.19 -1.07
CA HIS A 91 16.67 -7.57 -1.62
C HIS A 91 15.64 -6.82 -0.80
N ASP A 92 15.17 -5.69 -1.31
CA ASP A 92 14.09 -4.93 -0.71
C ASP A 92 12.85 -5.82 -0.75
N ARG A 93 12.59 -6.45 0.40
CA ARG A 93 11.46 -7.34 0.67
C ARG A 93 10.28 -6.56 1.24
N THR A 94 10.30 -5.22 1.18
CA THR A 94 9.18 -4.41 1.65
C THR A 94 7.93 -4.75 0.84
N PRO A 95 6.88 -5.33 1.44
CA PRO A 95 5.68 -5.68 0.71
C PRO A 95 4.99 -4.41 0.20
N ALA A 96 4.43 -4.48 -1.00
CA ALA A 96 3.61 -3.41 -1.52
C ALA A 96 2.23 -3.46 -0.86
N LYS A 97 1.64 -2.29 -0.63
CA LYS A 97 0.36 -2.14 0.06
C LYS A 97 -0.62 -1.39 -0.84
N GLY A 98 -1.85 -1.88 -0.91
CA GLY A 98 -2.94 -1.22 -1.62
C GLY A 98 -4.20 -1.20 -0.76
N GLU A 99 -4.94 -0.09 -0.77
CA GLU A 99 -6.27 -0.02 -0.14
C GLU A 99 -7.30 -0.53 -1.16
N LEU A 100 -7.85 -1.73 -0.91
CA LEU A 100 -8.97 -2.28 -1.65
C LEU A 100 -10.26 -1.64 -1.12
N VAL A 101 -11.05 -1.09 -2.03
CA VAL A 101 -12.31 -0.42 -1.74
C VAL A 101 -13.44 -1.15 -2.45
N VAL A 102 -14.53 -1.38 -1.73
CA VAL A 102 -15.79 -1.88 -2.30
C VAL A 102 -16.89 -0.88 -2.04
N ARG A 103 -17.51 -0.42 -3.13
CA ARG A 103 -18.53 0.63 -3.13
C ARG A 103 -19.79 0.16 -3.84
N ARG A 104 -20.95 0.41 -3.23
CA ARG A 104 -22.26 0.26 -3.85
C ARG A 104 -23.19 1.36 -3.36
N ASP A 105 -23.97 1.94 -4.26
CA ASP A 105 -24.99 2.92 -3.87
C ASP A 105 -25.96 2.31 -2.86
N GLY A 106 -26.29 3.07 -1.82
CA GLY A 106 -27.09 2.60 -0.68
C GLY A 106 -26.30 1.90 0.43
N TYR A 107 -25.01 1.60 0.23
CA TYR A 107 -24.15 0.92 1.20
C TYR A 107 -22.95 1.77 1.63
N GLU A 108 -22.48 1.58 2.86
CA GLU A 108 -21.22 2.15 3.34
C GLU A 108 -20.03 1.56 2.56
N ASP A 109 -19.06 2.40 2.22
CA ASP A 109 -17.85 1.98 1.54
C ASP A 109 -17.04 1.06 2.47
N PHE A 110 -16.70 -0.14 2.01
CA PHE A 110 -15.78 -1.02 2.70
C PHE A 110 -14.35 -0.78 2.23
N LYS A 111 -13.40 -0.76 3.16
CA LYS A 111 -11.97 -0.54 2.88
C LYS A 111 -11.13 -1.55 3.63
N THR A 112 -10.16 -2.16 2.95
CA THR A 112 -9.18 -3.05 3.57
C THR A 112 -7.81 -2.91 2.91
N GLU A 113 -6.74 -3.15 3.68
CA GLU A 113 -5.38 -3.16 3.14
C GLU A 113 -5.06 -4.55 2.57
N VAL A 114 -4.60 -4.60 1.34
CA VAL A 114 -4.06 -5.79 0.70
C VAL A 114 -2.55 -5.63 0.57
N THR A 115 -1.81 -6.59 1.13
CA THR A 115 -0.35 -6.65 1.02
C THR A 115 0.05 -7.64 -0.05
N SER A 116 0.92 -7.24 -0.97
CA SER A 116 1.49 -8.11 -1.99
C SER A 116 3.00 -8.14 -1.90
N GLU A 117 3.56 -9.34 -1.89
CA GLU A 117 4.99 -9.55 -2.07
C GLU A 117 5.34 -9.55 -3.56
N ASP A 118 6.61 -9.29 -3.90
CA ASP A 118 7.11 -9.37 -5.27
C ASP A 118 7.31 -10.83 -5.69
N ASN A 119 6.20 -11.55 -5.82
CA ASN A 119 6.16 -12.92 -6.28
C ASN A 119 5.14 -13.06 -7.40
N ARG A 120 5.63 -13.09 -8.64
CA ARG A 120 4.80 -13.23 -9.84
C ARG A 120 4.15 -14.61 -10.00
N GLN A 121 4.51 -15.58 -9.16
CA GLN A 121 3.92 -16.91 -9.11
C GLN A 121 2.96 -17.07 -7.92
N ALA A 122 2.69 -16.00 -7.17
CA ALA A 122 1.74 -16.05 -6.08
C ALA A 122 0.34 -16.39 -6.59
N ASN A 123 -0.39 -17.18 -5.82
CA ASN A 123 -1.80 -17.44 -6.09
C ASN A 123 -2.63 -16.17 -5.88
N PRO A 124 -3.77 -16.01 -6.57
CA PRO A 124 -4.70 -14.93 -6.29
C PRO A 124 -5.11 -14.90 -4.82
N ILE A 125 -5.30 -13.69 -4.29
CA ILE A 125 -5.64 -13.47 -2.88
C ILE A 125 -7.15 -13.65 -2.71
N ASP A 126 -7.54 -14.64 -1.91
CA ASP A 126 -8.91 -14.79 -1.44
C ASP A 126 -9.13 -13.88 -0.23
N ILE A 127 -10.07 -12.94 -0.35
CA ILE A 127 -10.46 -12.06 0.76
C ILE A 127 -11.74 -12.54 1.47
N GLY A 128 -12.31 -13.66 1.04
CA GLY A 128 -13.54 -14.22 1.56
C GLY A 128 -14.77 -13.36 1.26
N THR A 129 -15.69 -13.30 2.22
CA THR A 129 -16.94 -12.55 2.09
C THR A 129 -16.82 -11.18 2.74
N ILE A 130 -16.95 -10.11 1.94
CA ILE A 130 -17.11 -8.75 2.40
C ILE A 130 -18.58 -8.50 2.72
N LYS A 131 -18.84 -8.01 3.93
CA LYS A 131 -20.17 -7.59 4.36
C LYS A 131 -20.30 -6.07 4.26
N LEU A 132 -21.25 -5.58 3.47
CA LEU A 132 -21.56 -4.16 3.37
C LEU A 132 -22.75 -3.81 4.26
N ALA A 133 -22.61 -2.76 5.05
CA ALA A 133 -23.70 -2.17 5.84
C ALA A 133 -24.46 -1.13 5.01
N LYS A 134 -25.77 -1.01 5.21
CA LYS A 134 -26.57 0.05 4.55
C LYS A 134 -26.26 1.41 5.18
N LYS A 135 -26.28 2.46 4.35
CA LYS A 135 -26.19 3.85 4.85
C LYS A 135 -27.45 4.17 5.65
N LYS A 136 -27.27 4.82 6.81
CA LYS A 136 -28.36 5.33 7.65
C LYS A 136 -28.98 6.60 7.10
#